data_AF-A0A5N5UDE6-F1
#
_entry.id   AF-A0A5N5UDE6-F1
#
_cell.length_a   1.000
_cell.length_b   1.000
_cell.length_c   1.000
_cell.angle_alpha   90.00
_cell.angle_beta   90.00
_cell.angle_gamma   90.00
#
_symmetry.space_group_name_H-M   'P 1'
#
loop_
_entity.id
_entity.type
_entity.pdbx_description
1 polymer ?
#
loop_
_entity_poly.entity_id
_entity_poly.type
_entity_poly.pdbx_seq_one_letter_code
_entity_poly.pdbx_strand_id
1 'polypeptide(L)' 'MSTGGLETAIRRIELTDDERRTVAHALDGGYYEQPRETTHTDIAAALDSDPMSVAKTLRRVERHALSTLLD' A
#
# COMPACT_ATOMS: atom_id res chain seq x y z
N MET A 1 -5.21 -19.94 12.29
CA MET A 1 -4.33 -19.98 11.11
C MET A 1 -2.97 -19.45 11.53
N SER A 2 -1.88 -20.15 11.24
CA SER A 2 -0.56 -19.77 11.75
C SER A 2 -0.07 -18.51 11.02
N THR A 3 0.06 -17.40 11.75
CA THR A 3 0.48 -16.08 11.23
C THR A 3 1.82 -16.11 10.50
N GLY A 4 2.66 -17.13 10.76
CA GLY A 4 3.98 -17.28 10.15
C GLY A 4 3.97 -17.44 8.62
N GLY A 5 2.90 -17.96 8.03
CA GLY A 5 2.77 -18.02 6.55
C GLY A 5 2.64 -16.63 5.93
N LEU A 6 1.83 -15.77 6.55
CA LEU A 6 1.61 -14.39 6.12
C LEU A 6 2.89 -13.54 6.29
N GLU A 7 3.56 -13.68 7.43
CA GLU A 7 4.80 -12.93 7.69
C GLU A 7 5.90 -13.30 6.68
N THR A 8 6.02 -14.57 6.31
CA THR A 8 7.00 -15.04 5.32
C THR A 8 6.68 -14.53 3.92
N ALA A 9 5.41 -14.53 3.51
CA ALA A 9 4.99 -13.98 2.22
C ALA A 9 5.23 -12.46 2.14
N ILE A 10 4.93 -11.72 3.21
CA ILE A 10 5.14 -10.28 3.28
C ILE A 10 6.63 -9.93 3.17
N ARG A 11 7.52 -10.70 3.81
CA ARG A 11 8.98 -10.50 3.72
C ARG A 11 9.54 -10.66 2.30
N ARG A 12 8.80 -11.29 1.38
CA ARG A 12 9.21 -11.46 -0.02
C ARG A 12 8.78 -10.31 -0.93
N ILE A 13 7.95 -9.40 -0.43
CA ILE A 13 7.47 -8.25 -1.20
C ILE A 13 8.54 -7.17 -1.16
N GLU A 14 9.26 -7.03 -2.27
CA GLU A 14 10.23 -5.96 -2.49
C GLU A 14 9.49 -4.73 -3.02
N LEU A 15 9.48 -3.65 -2.22
CA LEU A 15 8.90 -2.36 -2.61
C LEU A 15 10.01 -1.37 -2.94
N THR A 16 9.82 -0.58 -3.99
CA THR A 16 10.65 0.61 -4.21
C THR A 16 10.43 1.64 -3.10
N ASP A 17 11.36 2.59 -2.95
CA ASP A 17 11.23 3.65 -1.95
C ASP A 17 9.93 4.46 -2.12
N ASP A 18 9.52 4.73 -3.36
CA ASP A 18 8.28 5.44 -3.67
C ASP A 18 7.03 4.61 -3.36
N GLU A 19 7.05 3.31 -3.64
CA GLU A 19 5.96 2.39 -3.27
C GLU A 19 5.82 2.30 -1.76
N ARG A 20 6.94 2.11 -1.06
CA ARG A 20 6.99 2.05 0.40
C ARG A 20 6.45 3.34 1.02
N ARG A 21 6.91 4.49 0.54
CA ARG A 21 6.41 5.80 0.98
C ARG A 21 4.91 5.93 0.76
N THR A 22 4.43 5.60 -0.43
CA THR A 22 3.01 5.73 -0.77
C THR A 22 2.13 4.85 0.11
N VAL A 23 2.53 3.59 0.33
CA VAL A 23 1.80 2.66 1.20
C VAL A 23 1.86 3.09 2.65
N ALA A 24 3.01 3.59 3.13
CA ALA A 24 3.14 4.10 4.50
C ALA A 24 2.18 5.27 4.75
N HIS A 25 2.14 6.27 3.86
CA HIS A 25 1.18 7.37 3.99
C HIS A 25 -0.28 6.91 3.90
N ALA A 26 -0.57 5.90 3.07
CA ALA A 26 -1.92 5.34 3.00
C ALA A 26 -2.30 4.63 4.32
N LEU A 27 -1.41 3.84 4.91
CA LEU A 27 -1.64 3.18 6.20
C LEU A 27 -1.78 4.20 7.33
N ASP A 28 -0.81 5.10 7.46
CA ASP A 28 -0.76 6.09 8.54
C ASP A 28 -1.93 7.08 8.47
N GLY A 29 -2.42 7.39 7.27
CA GLY A 29 -3.59 8.24 7.05
C GLY A 29 -4.93 7.51 7.14
N GLY A 30 -4.94 6.19 7.39
CA GLY A 30 -6.18 5.42 7.51
C GLY A 30 -6.92 5.21 6.19
N TYR A 31 -6.19 5.05 5.08
CA TYR A 31 -6.76 4.80 3.74
C TYR A 31 -7.49 3.46 3.67
N TYR A 32 -7.04 2.50 4.48
CA TYR A 32 -7.56 1.15 4.57
C TYR A 32 -8.56 0.97 5.72
N GLU A 33 -8.85 2.03 6.48
CA GLU A 33 -9.82 2.02 7.58
C GLU A 33 -11.26 2.09 7.07
N GLN A 34 -12.21 1.75 7.96
CA GLN A 34 -13.63 1.83 7.69
C GLN A 34 -14.37 2.62 8.78
N PRO A 35 -14.79 3.88 8.52
CA PRO A 35 -14.67 4.62 7.24
C PRO A 35 -13.22 5.01 6.92
N ARG A 36 -12.94 5.29 5.63
CA ARG A 36 -11.63 5.80 5.22
C ARG A 36 -11.38 7.16 5.85
N GLU A 37 -10.19 7.34 6.41
CA GLU A 37 -9.78 8.59 7.06
C GLU A 37 -8.91 9.49 6.18
N THR A 38 -8.38 8.95 5.07
CA THR A 38 -7.64 9.70 4.05
C THR A 38 -8.09 9.32 2.64
N THR A 39 -7.84 10.23 1.69
CA THR A 39 -8.06 10.00 0.26
C THR A 39 -6.75 9.93 -0.52
N HIS A 40 -6.81 9.52 -1.79
CA HIS A 40 -5.66 9.63 -2.70
C HIS A 40 -5.18 11.08 -2.86
N THR A 41 -6.09 12.06 -2.76
CA THR A 41 -5.76 13.48 -2.90
C THR A 41 -4.93 13.95 -1.71
N ASP A 42 -5.29 13.54 -0.49
CA ASP A 42 -4.56 13.90 0.72
C ASP A 42 -3.16 13.26 0.72
N ILE A 43 -3.07 11.99 0.33
CA ILE A 43 -1.79 11.27 0.19
C ILE A 43 -0.91 11.94 -0.88
N ALA A 44 -1.49 12.31 -2.03
CA ALA A 44 -0.77 12.96 -3.12
C ALA A 44 -0.22 14.32 -2.67
N ALA A 45 -1.00 15.10 -1.92
CA ALA A 45 -0.56 16.37 -1.36
C ALA A 45 0.61 16.18 -0.37
N ALA A 46 0.59 15.13 0.45
CA ALA A 46 1.68 14.83 1.39
C ALA A 46 2.99 14.39 0.70
N LEU A 47 2.89 13.82 -0.51
CA LEU A 47 4.01 13.25 -1.25
C LEU A 47 4.54 14.12 -2.39
N ASP A 48 3.99 15.32 -2.58
CA ASP A 48 4.22 16.17 -3.76
C ASP A 48 4.03 15.38 -5.07
N SER A 49 2.89 14.67 -5.15
CA SER A 49 2.52 13.79 -6.26
C SER A 49 1.12 14.12 -6.76
N ASP A 50 0.62 13.35 -7.73
CA ASP A 50 -0.75 13.46 -8.23
C ASP A 50 -1.63 12.27 -7.76
N PRO A 51 -2.95 12.47 -7.56
CA PRO A 51 -3.84 11.42 -7.04
C PRO A 51 -3.91 10.16 -7.92
N MET A 52 -3.73 10.30 -9.23
CA MET A 52 -3.71 9.16 -10.17
C MET A 52 -2.43 8.34 -10.01
N SER A 53 -1.28 8.98 -9.78
CA SER A 53 -0.02 8.29 -9.48
C SER A 53 -0.10 7.53 -8.15
N VAL A 54 -0.70 8.12 -7.11
CA VAL A 54 -0.97 7.42 -5.84
C VAL A 54 -1.84 6.20 -6.07
N ALA A 55 -2.99 6.37 -6.75
CA ALA A 55 -3.93 5.26 -7.01
C ALA A 55 -3.29 4.12 -7.84
N LYS A 56 -2.48 4.46 -8.85
CA LYS A 56 -1.72 3.47 -9.64
C LYS A 56 -0.73 2.71 -8.77
N THR A 57 -0.01 3.42 -7.91
CA THR A 57 1.01 2.84 -7.03
C THR A 57 0.37 1.89 -6.03
N LEU A 58 -0.67 2.32 -5.31
CA LEU A 58 -1.39 1.47 -4.37
C LEU A 58 -1.94 0.22 -5.06
N ARG A 59 -2.64 0.38 -6.19
CA ARG A 59 -3.18 -0.76 -6.95
C ARG A 59 -2.09 -1.74 -7.41
N ARG A 60 -0.93 -1.24 -7.83
CA ARG A 60 0.20 -2.07 -8.25
C ARG A 60 0.74 -2.89 -7.07
N VAL A 61 0.97 -2.24 -5.94
CA VAL A 61 1.49 -2.89 -4.72
C VAL A 61 0.48 -3.90 -4.18
N GLU A 62 -0.80 -3.53 -4.09
CA GLU A 62 -1.89 -4.43 -3.67
C GLU A 62 -1.98 -5.66 -4.55
N ARG A 63 -1.92 -5.48 -5.88
CA ARG A 63 -1.91 -6.61 -6.82
C ARG A 63 -0.71 -7.51 -6.59
N HIS A 64 0.48 -6.94 -6.41
CA HIS A 64 1.70 -7.70 -6.17
C HIS A 64 1.60 -8.51 -4.87
N ALA A 65 1.16 -7.87 -3.78
CA ALA A 65 0.96 -8.51 -2.49
C ALA A 65 -0.06 -9.67 -2.56
N LEU A 66 -1.19 -9.44 -3.23
CA LEU A 66 -2.22 -10.47 -3.40
C LEU A 66 -1.73 -11.63 -4.27
N SER A 67 -0.98 -11.38 -5.35
CA SER A 67 -0.40 -12.48 -6.14
C SER A 67 0.58 -13.30 -5.31
N THR A 68 1.49 -12.64 -4.59
CA THR A 68 2.50 -13.34 -3.76
C THR A 68 1.89 -14.11 -2.60
N LEU A 69 0.72 -13.71 -2.11
CA LEU A 69 0.01 -14.43 -1.05
C LEU A 69 -0.75 -15.66 -1.56
N LEU A 70 -1.21 -15.63 -2.81
CA LEU A 70 -2.02 -16.69 -3.41
C LEU A 70 -1.19 -17.73 -4.18
N ASP A 71 0.07 -17.43 -4.46
CA ASP A 71 1.08 -18.34 -5.03
C ASP A 71 1.69 -19.27 -3.96
#